data_AF-A0AAV5MW69-F1
#
_entry.id   AF-A0AAV5MW69-F1
#
_cell.length_a   1.000
_cell.length_b   1.000
_cell.length_c   1.000
_cell.angle_alpha   90.00
_cell.angle_beta   90.00
_cell.angle_gamma   90.00
#
_symmetry.space_group_name_H-M   'P 1'
#
loop_
_entity.id
_entity.type
_entity.pdbx_description
1 polymer ?
#
loop_
_entity_poly.entity_id
_entity_poly.type
_entity_poly.pdbx_seq_one_letter_code
_entity_poly.pdbx_strand_id
1 'polypeptide(L)' 'MIINFVEELKNAQLRLNLTQVKMCEVLYGVPLRTYQSWLLGEKLPPIYYQHLILYRLSNCF' A
#
# COMPACT_ATOMS: atom_id res chain seq x y z
N MET A 1 -0.84 18.20 7.07
CA MET A 1 -0.99 16.91 7.80
C MET A 1 0.00 15.95 7.16
N ILE A 2 0.96 15.40 7.93
CA ILE A 2 1.93 14.45 7.37
C ILE A 2 1.17 13.12 7.19
N ILE A 3 0.99 12.68 5.95
CA ILE A 3 0.33 11.42 5.64
C ILE A 3 1.27 10.29 6.06
N ASN A 4 0.81 9.40 6.94
CA ASN A 4 1.53 8.18 7.28
C ASN A 4 1.18 7.09 6.27
N PHE A 5 2.03 6.88 5.28
CA PHE A 5 1.81 5.89 4.23
C PHE A 5 1.53 4.48 4.76
N VAL A 6 2.19 4.07 5.85
CA VAL A 6 2.04 2.72 6.39
C VAL A 6 0.65 2.52 6.98
N GLU A 7 0.15 3.50 7.72
CA GLU A 7 -1.20 3.47 8.29
C GLU A 7 -2.25 3.51 7.19
N GLU A 8 -2.09 4.40 6.20
CA GLU A 8 -3.01 4.49 5.07
C GLU A 8 -3.05 3.20 4.24
N LEU A 9 -1.90 2.54 4.05
CA LEU A 9 -1.83 1.27 3.35
C LEU A 9 -2.55 0.15 4.11
N LYS A 10 -2.38 0.08 5.44
CA LYS A 10 -3.10 -0.86 6.31
C LYS A 10 -4.60 -0.60 6.28
N ASN A 11 -5.01 0.66 6.40
CA ASN A 11 -6.41 1.06 6.36
C ASN A 11 -7.04 0.74 5.00
N ALA A 12 -6.32 0.96 3.90
CA ALA A 12 -6.78 0.58 2.58
C ALA A 12 -6.97 -0.94 2.47
N GLN A 13 -6.00 -1.74 2.94
CA GLN A 13 -6.13 -3.20 2.91
C GLN A 13 -7.35 -3.68 3.70
N LEU A 14 -7.57 -3.13 4.91
CA LEU A 14 -8.73 -3.46 5.75
C LEU A 14 -10.05 -3.05 5.08
N ARG A 15 -10.12 -1.81 4.56
CA ARG A 15 -11.30 -1.27 3.88
C ARG A 15 -11.69 -2.12 2.66
N LEU A 16 -10.70 -2.56 1.89
CA LEU A 16 -10.91 -3.41 0.71
C LEU A 16 -11.14 -4.89 1.06
N ASN A 17 -10.95 -5.27 2.32
CA ASN A 17 -11.03 -6.65 2.81
C ASN A 17 -10.18 -7.63 1.98
N LEU A 18 -8.96 -7.20 1.62
CA LEU A 18 -8.04 -7.97 0.79
C LEU A 18 -6.92 -8.62 1.61
N THR A 19 -6.52 -9.81 1.17
CA THR A 19 -5.29 -10.44 1.67
C THR A 19 -4.06 -9.68 1.15
N GLN A 20 -2.91 -9.84 1.81
CA GLN A 20 -1.66 -9.21 1.35
C GLN A 20 -1.29 -9.64 -0.08
N VAL A 21 -1.56 -10.90 -0.44
CA VAL A 21 -1.33 -11.41 -1.81
C VAL A 21 -2.22 -10.68 -2.82
N LYS A 22 -3.49 -10.45 -2.49
CA LYS A 22 -4.40 -9.73 -3.39
C LYS A 22 -4.05 -8.24 -3.50
N MET A 23 -3.57 -7.63 -2.42
CA MET A 23 -2.99 -6.29 -2.45
C MET A 23 -1.80 -6.21 -3.41
N CYS A 24 -0.92 -7.21 -3.40
CA CYS A 24 0.21 -7.26 -4.33
C CYS A 24 -0.25 -7.27 -5.79
N GLU A 25 -1.28 -8.05 -6.14
CA GLU A 25 -1.87 -8.06 -7.48
C GLU A 25 -2.47 -6.69 -7.87
N VAL A 26 -3.22 -6.06 -6.96
CA VAL A 26 -3.80 -4.72 -7.15
C VAL A 26 -2.72 -3.67 -7.42
N LEU A 27 -1.57 -3.82 -6.74
CA LEU A 27 -0.39 -2.97 -6.85
C LEU A 27 0.58 -3.46 -7.93
N TYR A 28 0.05 -3.94 -9.06
CA TYR A 28 0.84 -4.33 -10.25
C TYR A 28 1.83 -5.48 -10.01
N GLY A 29 1.48 -6.40 -9.11
CA GLY A 29 2.32 -7.57 -8.83
C GLY A 29 3.57 -7.25 -8.00
N VAL A 30 3.52 -6.22 -7.14
CA VAL A 30 4.59 -5.95 -6.17
C VAL A 30 4.94 -7.23 -5.41
N PRO A 31 6.22 -7.61 -5.28
CA PRO A 31 6.59 -8.80 -4.53
C PRO A 31 6.06 -8.75 -3.09
N LEU A 32 5.54 -9.86 -2.59
CA LEU A 32 4.96 -9.94 -1.24
C LEU A 32 5.92 -9.44 -0.16
N ARG A 33 7.21 -9.78 -0.28
CA ARG A 33 8.25 -9.32 0.66
C ARG A 33 8.38 -7.80 0.66
N THR A 34 8.29 -7.16 -0.51
CA THR A 34 8.33 -5.70 -0.64
C THR A 34 7.12 -5.07 0.07
N TYR A 35 5.93 -5.63 -0.18
CA TYR A 35 4.71 -5.17 0.50
C TYR A 35 4.79 -5.33 2.02
N GLN A 36 5.34 -6.45 2.51
CA GLN A 36 5.54 -6.68 3.95
C GLN A 36 6.52 -5.68 4.57
N SER A 37 7.66 -5.40 3.92
CA SER A 37 8.59 -4.37 4.39
C SER A 37 7.95 -2.98 4.41
N TRP A 38 7.01 -2.67 3.49
CA TRP A 38 6.24 -1.43 3.52
C TRP A 38 5.32 -1.38 4.75
N LEU A 39 4.60 -2.46 5.05
CA LEU A 39 3.70 -2.54 6.22
C LEU A 39 4.44 -2.44 7.57
N LEU A 40 5.71 -2.83 7.61
CA LEU A 40 6.59 -2.75 8.77
C LEU A 40 7.33 -1.40 8.88
N GLY A 41 7.32 -0.58 7.83
CA GLY A 41 8.05 0.69 7.80
C GLY A 41 9.56 0.55 7.57
N GLU A 42 10.07 -0.65 7.28
CA GLU A 42 11.50 -0.92 7.11
C GLU A 42 12.08 -0.32 5.83
N LYS A 43 11.31 -0.44 4.74
CA LYS A 43 11.63 0.13 3.44
C LYS A 43 10.35 0.74 2.92
N LEU A 44 10.39 2.00 2.52
CA LEU A 44 9.24 2.68 1.96
C LEU A 44 9.53 3.02 0.51
N PRO A 45 8.52 2.98 -0.38
CA PRO A 45 8.72 3.48 -1.73
C PRO A 45 8.97 5.01 -1.67
N PRO A 46 9.58 5.61 -2.71
CA PRO A 46 9.75 7.07 -2.76
C PRO A 46 8.40 7.80 -2.58
N ILE A 47 8.42 9.00 -2.01
CA ILE A 47 7.22 9.77 -1.63
C ILE A 47 6.22 9.89 -2.79
N TYR A 48 6.71 10.15 -4.01
CA TYR A 48 5.87 10.20 -5.21
C TYR A 48 5.07 8.90 -5.45
N TYR A 49 5.73 7.74 -5.30
CA TYR A 49 5.07 6.44 -5.44
C TYR A 49 4.10 6.15 -4.29
N GLN A 50 4.40 6.60 -3.07
CA GLN A 50 3.47 6.50 -1.95
C GLN A 50 2.15 7.21 -2.29
N HIS A 51 2.22 8.44 -2.79
CA HIS A 51 1.04 9.19 -3.20
C HIS A 51 0.27 8.51 -4.34
N LEU A 52 0.97 7.99 -5.35
CA LEU A 52 0.33 7.23 -6.45
C LEU A 52 -0.39 5.97 -5.96
N ILE A 53 0.25 5.21 -5.08
CA ILE A 53 -0.32 4.00 -4.49
C ILE A 53 -1.60 4.35 -3.72
N LEU A 54 -1.54 5.35 -2.83
CA LEU A 54 -2.70 5.76 -2.06
C LEU A 54 -3.82 6.29 -2.96
N TYR A 55 -3.49 7.13 -3.93
CA TYR A 55 -4.46 7.63 -4.91
C TYR A 55 -5.20 6.50 -5.63
N ARG A 56 -4.46 5.47 -6.08
CA ARG A 56 -5.05 4.28 -6.73
C ARG A 56 -5.99 3.52 -5.78
N LEU A 57 -5.57 3.29 -4.54
CA LEU A 57 -6.36 2.59 -3.53
C LEU A 57 -7.59 3.37 -3.03
N SER A 58 -7.66 4.67 -3.32
CA SER A 58 -8.80 5.54 -2.99
C SER A 58 -9.80 5.71 -4.15
N ASN A 59 -9.38 5.51 -5.40
CA ASN A 59 -10.19 5.89 -6.58
C ASN A 59 -10.50 4.73 -7.54
N CYS A 60 -9.79 3.59 -7.44
CA CYS A 60 -9.99 2.47 -8.36
C CYS A 60 -10.79 1.30 -7.74
N PHE A 61 -11.18 1.40 -6.46
CA PHE A 61 -11.93 0.39 -5.71
C PHE A 61 -12.91 1.02 -4.74
#